data_AF-A0A954FEC3-F1
#
_entry.id   AF-A0A954FEC3-F1
#
_cell.length_a   1.000
_cell.length_b   1.000
_cell.length_c   1.000
_cell.angle_alpha   90.00
_cell.angle_beta   90.00
_cell.angle_gamma   90.00
#
_symmetry.space_group_name_H-M   'P 1'
#
loop_
_entity.id
_entity.type
_entity.pdbx_description
1 polymer ?
#
loop_
_entity_poly.entity_id
_entity_poly.type
_entity_poly.pdbx_seq_one_letter_code
_entity_poly.pdbx_strand_id
1 'polypeptide(L)'
;MAIYTTFFLSEPEELLAGFPGWKLPLPTPITRRSFNPFLREETWITTREPEWDDFVPEDMEIPDYQIVAINGDYESYLENRIPPFVRSKPHWCGKNLTSVEIEPLVASAIDADGIRLESALYAHPSLCAGIEQFPDEFLAQIKNVDDISSRSIAEKWAARMSTPEFTHSVNGERLYNDWNVEDTMEILQPLVDLAKQQTDGQSMFLLMEA
;
A
#
# COMPACT_ATOMS: atom_id res chain seq x y z
N MET A 1 10.28 3.65 12.82
CA MET A 1 10.62 3.55 11.39
C MET A 1 9.50 4.23 10.63
N ALA A 2 9.80 5.12 9.68
CA ALA A 2 8.76 5.83 8.94
C ALA A 2 8.40 4.98 7.72
N ILE A 3 7.11 4.76 7.48
CA ILE A 3 6.66 4.02 6.29
C ILE A 3 6.35 5.05 5.21
N TYR A 4 7.04 4.94 4.08
CA TYR A 4 6.81 5.74 2.89
C TYR A 4 5.92 4.96 1.94
N THR A 5 4.92 5.65 1.40
CA THR A 5 3.94 5.01 0.54
C THR A 5 3.78 5.80 -0.74
N THR A 6 3.73 5.10 -1.86
CA THR A 6 3.55 5.72 -3.18
C THR A 6 2.48 4.97 -3.94
N PHE A 7 1.46 5.69 -4.36
CA PHE A 7 0.40 5.18 -5.22
C PHE A 7 0.78 5.49 -6.65
N PHE A 8 0.71 4.53 -7.56
CA PHE A 8 1.08 4.75 -8.96
C PHE A 8 0.24 3.92 -9.92
N LEU A 9 0.16 4.39 -11.16
CA LEU A 9 -0.53 3.71 -12.26
C LEU A 9 0.49 3.04 -13.17
N SER A 10 0.31 1.75 -13.44
CA SER A 10 1.18 0.98 -14.35
C SER A 10 0.40 -0.14 -15.01
N GLU A 11 0.88 -0.62 -16.16
CA GLU A 11 0.46 -1.92 -16.65
C GLU A 11 1.10 -3.02 -15.76
N PRO A 12 0.38 -4.07 -15.37
CA PRO A 12 0.92 -5.15 -14.53
C PRO A 12 2.17 -5.82 -15.12
N GLU A 13 2.22 -5.98 -16.45
CA GLU A 13 3.34 -6.58 -17.18
C GLU A 13 4.65 -5.78 -17.10
N GLU A 14 4.56 -4.46 -16.83
CA GLU A 14 5.73 -3.60 -16.72
C GLU A 14 6.42 -3.70 -15.35
N LEU A 15 5.73 -4.23 -14.33
CA LEU A 15 6.21 -4.21 -12.94
C LEU A 15 7.56 -4.93 -12.78
N LEU A 16 7.73 -6.12 -13.35
CA LEU A 16 9.00 -6.85 -13.24
C LEU A 16 10.18 -6.13 -13.89
N ALA A 17 9.93 -5.38 -14.97
CA ALA A 17 10.95 -4.56 -15.61
C ALA A 17 11.30 -3.33 -14.76
N GLY A 18 10.30 -2.78 -14.05
CA GLY A 18 10.45 -1.65 -13.13
C GLY A 18 11.13 -1.98 -11.81
N PHE A 19 11.05 -3.25 -11.36
CA PHE A 19 11.58 -3.74 -10.09
C PHE A 19 12.46 -4.98 -10.27
N PRO A 20 13.69 -4.82 -10.80
CA PRO A 20 14.60 -5.95 -11.00
C PRO A 20 14.88 -6.71 -9.70
N GLY A 21 14.87 -8.04 -9.76
CA GLY A 21 15.10 -8.92 -8.61
C GLY A 21 13.87 -9.15 -7.73
N TRP A 22 12.77 -8.43 -7.93
CA TRP A 22 11.50 -8.71 -7.27
C TRP A 22 10.80 -9.88 -7.96
N LYS A 23 9.90 -10.55 -7.23
CA LYS A 23 9.25 -11.77 -7.70
C LYS A 23 7.73 -11.65 -7.70
N LEU A 24 7.10 -12.27 -8.70
CA LEU A 24 5.65 -12.40 -8.75
C LEU A 24 5.13 -13.30 -7.62
N PRO A 25 3.87 -13.10 -7.19
CA PRO A 25 3.16 -14.05 -6.36
C PRO A 25 3.14 -15.45 -7.00
N LEU A 26 3.18 -16.47 -6.15
CA LEU A 26 2.95 -17.84 -6.57
C LEU A 26 1.54 -17.95 -7.18
N PRO A 27 1.38 -18.67 -8.31
CA PRO A 27 0.09 -18.80 -9.00
C PRO A 27 -0.95 -19.54 -8.17
N THR A 28 -0.52 -20.33 -7.18
CA THR A 28 -1.40 -21.02 -6.23
C THR A 28 -0.90 -20.73 -4.83
N PRO A 29 -1.78 -20.35 -3.88
CA PRO A 29 -1.37 -20.15 -2.51
C PRO A 29 -0.90 -21.45 -1.89
N ILE A 30 0.14 -21.36 -1.07
CA ILE A 30 0.73 -22.48 -0.33
C ILE A 30 0.57 -22.24 1.17
N THR A 31 0.45 -23.32 1.93
CA THR A 31 0.44 -23.24 3.38
C THR A 31 1.86 -23.44 3.91
N ARG A 32 2.40 -22.44 4.60
CA ARG A 32 3.70 -22.50 5.25
C ARG A 32 3.51 -22.56 6.76
N ARG A 33 4.41 -23.27 7.42
CA ARG A 33 4.52 -23.28 8.88
C ARG A 33 5.32 -22.05 9.31
N SER A 34 4.76 -21.25 10.20
CA SER A 34 5.41 -20.12 10.85
C SER A 34 5.46 -20.36 12.36
N PHE A 35 6.47 -19.83 13.03
CA PHE A 35 6.58 -19.90 14.48
C PHE A 35 6.33 -18.51 15.05
N ASN A 36 5.28 -18.36 15.86
CA ASN A 36 5.02 -17.12 16.57
C ASN A 36 5.88 -17.08 17.85
N PRO A 37 6.91 -16.22 17.94
CA PRO A 37 7.80 -16.19 19.10
C PRO A 37 7.13 -15.64 20.37
N PHE A 38 6.04 -14.87 20.23
CA PHE A 38 5.31 -14.29 21.35
C PHE A 38 4.38 -15.29 22.00
N LEU A 39 3.66 -16.07 21.19
CA LEU A 39 2.77 -17.14 21.66
C LEU A 39 3.51 -18.46 21.92
N ARG A 40 4.72 -18.61 21.36
CA ARG A 40 5.50 -19.86 21.33
C ARG A 40 4.74 -21.02 20.67
N GLU A 41 3.89 -20.71 19.70
CA GLU A 41 3.03 -21.65 19.00
C GLU A 41 3.39 -21.69 17.51
N GLU A 42 3.24 -22.87 16.92
CA GLU A 42 3.28 -23.03 15.46
C GLU A 42 1.95 -22.54 14.87
N THR A 43 2.03 -21.63 13.92
CA THR A 43 0.90 -21.16 13.14
C THR A 43 1.07 -21.57 11.69
N TRP A 44 -0.05 -21.86 11.03
CA TRP A 44 -0.06 -22.15 9.61
C TRP A 44 -0.57 -20.91 8.87
N ILE A 45 0.22 -20.40 7.94
CA ILE A 45 -0.13 -19.25 7.13
C ILE A 45 -0.33 -19.70 5.68
N THR A 46 -1.41 -19.24 5.06
CA THR A 46 -1.63 -19.38 3.62
C THR A 46 -1.05 -18.15 2.95
N THR A 47 -0.07 -18.33 2.07
CA THR A 47 0.66 -17.23 1.42
C THR A 47 0.89 -17.52 -0.06
N ARG A 48 1.08 -16.46 -0.86
CA ARG A 48 1.58 -16.52 -2.23
C ARG A 48 3.01 -15.99 -2.36
N GLU A 49 3.69 -15.73 -1.25
CA GLU A 49 5.07 -15.25 -1.25
C GLU A 49 6.02 -16.31 -1.86
N PRO A 50 6.86 -15.94 -2.83
CA PRO A 50 7.83 -16.86 -3.42
C PRO A 50 8.95 -17.23 -2.44
N GLU A 51 9.78 -18.21 -2.80
CA GLU A 51 11.03 -18.52 -2.09
C GLU A 51 12.19 -17.71 -2.68
N TRP A 52 13.23 -17.52 -1.88
CA TRP A 52 14.38 -16.64 -2.19
C TRP A 52 15.70 -17.41 -2.22
N ASP A 53 15.66 -18.69 -2.61
CA ASP A 53 16.82 -19.60 -2.58
C ASP A 53 17.94 -19.22 -3.56
N ASP A 54 17.60 -18.44 -4.58
CA ASP A 54 18.47 -17.86 -5.60
C ASP A 54 18.95 -16.44 -5.22
N PHE A 55 18.55 -15.92 -4.06
CA PHE A 55 18.92 -14.58 -3.65
C PHE A 55 20.39 -14.52 -3.25
N VAL A 56 21.17 -13.74 -4.01
CA VAL A 56 22.56 -13.42 -3.70
C VAL A 56 22.60 -11.99 -3.17
N PRO A 57 22.79 -11.79 -1.84
CA PRO A 57 22.76 -10.46 -1.25
C PRO A 57 23.75 -9.46 -1.86
N GLU A 58 24.87 -9.98 -2.37
CA GLU A 58 25.96 -9.21 -2.97
C GLU A 58 25.59 -8.57 -4.32
N ASP A 59 24.58 -9.10 -5.00
CA ASP A 59 24.08 -8.59 -6.29
C ASP A 59 23.00 -7.51 -6.10
N MET A 60 22.56 -7.28 -4.86
CA MET A 60 21.56 -6.27 -4.54
C MET A 60 22.25 -4.93 -4.30
N GLU A 61 22.08 -3.98 -5.23
CA GLU A 61 22.37 -2.57 -4.97
C GLU A 61 21.32 -2.04 -3.97
N ILE A 62 21.54 -2.29 -2.68
CA ILE A 62 20.74 -1.69 -1.62
C ILE A 62 21.15 -0.21 -1.57
N PRO A 63 20.21 0.74 -1.78
CA PRO A 63 20.52 2.14 -1.58
C PRO A 63 21.01 2.33 -0.14
N ASP A 64 22.14 3.03 0.04
CA ASP A 64 22.62 3.41 1.37
C ASP A 64 21.54 4.30 2.01
N TYR A 65 20.67 3.72 2.84
CA TYR A 65 19.62 4.45 3.53
C TYR A 65 20.24 5.33 4.60
N GLN A 66 20.64 6.54 4.21
CA GLN A 66 21.07 7.56 5.14
C GLN A 66 19.86 8.08 5.91
N ILE A 67 20.01 8.26 7.23
CA ILE A 67 19.14 9.13 8.01
C ILE A 67 19.40 10.55 7.48
N VAL A 68 18.57 11.01 6.54
CA VAL A 68 18.74 12.33 5.93
C VAL A 68 18.03 13.35 6.82
N ALA A 69 18.79 14.27 7.42
CA ALA A 69 18.22 15.52 7.90
C ALA A 69 17.70 16.27 6.67
N ILE A 70 16.38 16.40 6.54
CA ILE A 70 15.75 17.02 5.37
C ILE A 70 16.16 18.50 5.34
N ASN A 71 17.10 18.83 4.44
CA ASN A 71 17.38 20.20 4.03
C ASN A 71 16.59 20.45 2.75
N GLY A 72 15.44 21.10 2.83
CA GLY A 72 14.58 21.40 1.68
C GLY A 72 13.11 21.11 1.94
N ASP A 73 12.35 21.00 0.86
CA ASP A 73 10.93 20.68 0.88
C ASP A 73 10.68 19.17 0.99
N TYR A 74 9.66 18.80 1.77
CA TYR A 74 9.34 17.41 2.11
C TYR A 74 8.83 16.61 0.90
N GLU A 75 8.07 17.25 0.02
CA GLU A 75 7.58 16.63 -1.23
C GLU A 75 8.75 16.24 -2.12
N SER A 76 9.71 17.15 -2.32
CA SER A 76 10.94 16.88 -3.06
C SER A 76 11.75 15.72 -2.48
N TYR A 77 11.72 15.52 -1.16
CA TYR A 77 12.38 14.39 -0.52
C TYR A 77 11.68 13.07 -0.85
N LEU A 78 10.34 13.01 -0.77
CA LEU A 78 9.58 11.81 -1.14
C LEU A 78 9.80 11.45 -2.62
N GLU A 79 9.76 12.43 -3.51
CA GLU A 79 10.00 12.26 -4.94
C GLU A 79 11.39 11.68 -5.27
N ASN A 80 12.41 12.04 -4.51
CA ASN A 80 13.76 11.52 -4.74
C ASN A 80 13.94 10.08 -4.25
N ARG A 81 13.09 9.60 -3.33
CA ARG A 81 13.18 8.23 -2.80
C ARG A 81 12.60 7.19 -3.72
N ILE A 82 11.54 7.53 -4.46
CA ILE A 82 10.84 6.56 -5.28
C ILE A 82 11.73 6.02 -6.42
N PRO A 83 11.62 4.73 -6.77
CA PRO A 83 12.36 4.14 -7.88
C PRO A 83 12.14 4.92 -9.19
N PRO A 84 13.17 5.06 -10.06
CA PRO A 84 13.05 5.80 -11.32
C PRO A 84 11.87 5.34 -12.20
N PHE A 85 11.55 4.04 -12.17
CA PHE A 85 10.37 3.49 -12.83
C PHE A 85 9.08 4.15 -12.32
N VAL A 86 8.85 4.16 -11.01
CA VAL A 86 7.64 4.75 -10.39
C VAL A 86 7.56 6.24 -10.69
N ARG A 87 8.68 6.97 -10.58
CA ARG A 87 8.75 8.41 -10.89
C ARG A 87 8.36 8.74 -12.34
N SER A 88 8.56 7.79 -13.26
CA SER A 88 8.18 7.95 -14.66
C SER A 88 6.70 7.71 -14.95
N LYS A 89 5.93 7.21 -13.98
CA LYS A 89 4.50 6.91 -14.08
C LYS A 89 3.68 8.01 -13.39
N PRO A 90 2.36 8.13 -13.68
CA PRO A 90 1.48 8.90 -12.80
C PRO A 90 1.52 8.33 -11.38
N HIS A 91 1.81 9.17 -10.39
CA HIS A 91 1.92 8.74 -9.01
C HIS A 91 1.53 9.84 -8.02
N TRP A 92 1.34 9.44 -6.77
CA TRP A 92 1.18 10.32 -5.61
C TRP A 92 1.92 9.73 -4.42
N CYS A 93 2.74 10.57 -3.76
CA CYS A 93 3.52 10.19 -2.59
C CYS A 93 2.78 10.54 -1.30
N GLY A 94 2.59 9.54 -0.44
CA GLY A 94 2.03 9.64 0.89
C GLY A 94 3.02 9.23 1.98
N LYS A 95 2.55 9.23 3.23
CA LYS A 95 3.31 8.77 4.39
C LYS A 95 2.40 8.03 5.35
N ASN A 96 2.88 6.93 5.92
CA ASN A 96 2.18 6.16 6.95
C ASN A 96 0.77 5.70 6.52
N LEU A 97 0.57 5.40 5.24
CA LEU A 97 -0.66 4.80 4.72
C LEU A 97 -0.38 3.36 4.33
N THR A 98 -0.63 2.42 5.23
CA THR A 98 -0.44 0.99 4.99
C THR A 98 -1.76 0.35 4.55
N SER A 99 -1.75 -0.96 4.28
CA SER A 99 -2.99 -1.72 4.07
C SER A 99 -4.00 -1.56 5.21
N VAL A 100 -3.56 -1.26 6.45
CA VAL A 100 -4.44 -0.99 7.59
C VAL A 100 -5.37 0.20 7.33
N GLU A 101 -4.86 1.30 6.76
CA GLU A 101 -5.66 2.49 6.45
C GLU A 101 -6.36 2.37 5.09
N ILE A 102 -5.73 1.68 4.14
CA ILE A 102 -6.17 1.62 2.74
C ILE A 102 -7.25 0.55 2.50
N GLU A 103 -7.21 -0.62 3.15
CA GLU A 103 -8.26 -1.63 2.99
C GLU A 103 -9.65 -1.11 3.40
N PRO A 104 -9.82 -0.36 4.52
CA PRO A 104 -11.08 0.30 4.85
C PRO A 104 -11.52 1.36 3.83
N LEU A 105 -10.59 2.07 3.18
CA LEU A 105 -10.92 2.99 2.09
C LEU A 105 -11.51 2.22 0.91
N VAL A 106 -10.84 1.15 0.47
CA VAL A 106 -11.31 0.33 -0.64
C VAL A 106 -12.70 -0.24 -0.32
N ALA A 107 -12.85 -0.84 0.86
CA ALA A 107 -14.13 -1.35 1.37
C ALA A 107 -15.25 -0.29 1.35
N SER A 108 -14.93 0.96 1.67
CA SER A 108 -15.89 2.08 1.66
C SER A 108 -16.32 2.49 0.26
N ALA A 109 -15.40 2.47 -0.70
CA ALA A 109 -15.65 2.86 -2.07
C ALA A 109 -16.50 1.84 -2.84
N ILE A 110 -16.22 0.54 -2.69
CA ILE A 110 -16.94 -0.54 -3.39
C ILE A 110 -18.01 -1.24 -2.53
N ASP A 111 -18.29 -0.71 -1.35
CA ASP A 111 -19.31 -1.22 -0.42
C ASP A 111 -19.15 -2.71 -0.09
N ALA A 112 -17.91 -3.11 0.19
CA ALA A 112 -17.52 -4.49 0.48
C ALA A 112 -16.98 -4.61 1.90
N ASP A 113 -16.97 -5.84 2.43
CA ASP A 113 -16.38 -6.17 3.72
C ASP A 113 -15.23 -7.16 3.55
N GLY A 114 -14.24 -7.09 4.46
CA GLY A 114 -13.11 -8.01 4.47
C GLY A 114 -12.19 -7.89 3.26
N ILE A 115 -12.08 -6.68 2.68
CA ILE A 115 -11.13 -6.40 1.62
C ILE A 115 -9.71 -6.66 2.13
N ARG A 116 -8.93 -7.34 1.30
CA ARG A 116 -7.48 -7.46 1.46
C ARG A 116 -6.81 -7.12 0.15
N LEU A 117 -5.81 -6.25 0.20
CA LEU A 117 -5.02 -5.98 -0.99
C LEU A 117 -4.15 -7.20 -1.31
N GLU A 118 -4.06 -7.54 -2.60
CA GLU A 118 -3.17 -8.61 -3.04
C GLU A 118 -1.79 -8.03 -3.34
N SER A 119 -0.72 -8.70 -2.92
CA SER A 119 0.62 -8.33 -3.34
C SER A 119 0.77 -8.54 -4.86
N ALA A 120 1.18 -7.50 -5.59
CA ALA A 120 1.47 -7.56 -7.01
C ALA A 120 2.90 -8.07 -7.28
N LEU A 121 3.84 -7.66 -6.41
CA LEU A 121 5.22 -8.12 -6.40
C LEU A 121 5.73 -8.22 -4.96
N TYR A 122 6.59 -9.21 -4.74
CA TYR A 122 7.32 -9.40 -3.50
C TYR A 122 8.76 -8.93 -3.68
N ALA A 123 9.21 -8.05 -2.78
CA ALA A 123 10.63 -7.76 -2.60
C ALA A 123 11.26 -8.82 -1.69
N HIS A 124 12.59 -8.96 -1.75
CA HIS A 124 13.29 -9.77 -0.76
C HIS A 124 13.04 -9.19 0.65
N PRO A 125 12.84 -10.02 1.70
CA PRO A 125 12.50 -9.54 3.04
C PRO A 125 13.48 -8.52 3.64
N SER A 126 14.74 -8.52 3.20
CA SER A 126 15.74 -7.53 3.65
C SER A 126 15.47 -6.10 3.18
N LEU A 127 14.63 -5.92 2.15
CA LEU A 127 14.29 -4.60 1.61
C LEU A 127 13.16 -3.92 2.39
N CYS A 128 12.41 -4.64 3.23
CA CYS A 128 11.26 -4.12 3.96
C CYS A 128 10.27 -3.34 3.06
N ALA A 129 10.10 -3.80 1.82
CA ALA A 129 9.27 -3.17 0.82
C ALA A 129 8.31 -4.16 0.15
N GLY A 130 7.24 -3.65 -0.42
CA GLY A 130 6.25 -4.47 -1.13
C GLY A 130 5.40 -3.63 -2.07
N ILE A 131 4.83 -4.29 -3.08
CA ILE A 131 3.85 -3.66 -3.97
C ILE A 131 2.54 -4.43 -3.83
N GLU A 132 1.49 -3.70 -3.50
CA GLU A 132 0.12 -4.19 -3.44
C GLU A 132 -0.68 -3.65 -4.63
N GLN A 133 -1.65 -4.42 -5.11
CA GLN A 133 -2.54 -4.04 -6.19
C GLN A 133 -3.93 -3.72 -5.63
N PHE A 134 -4.48 -2.59 -6.09
CA PHE A 134 -5.88 -2.27 -5.84
C PHE A 134 -6.81 -3.11 -6.72
N PRO A 135 -7.99 -3.51 -6.22
CA PRO A 135 -9.00 -4.14 -7.05
C PRO A 135 -9.39 -3.25 -8.24
N ASP A 136 -9.55 -3.82 -9.43
CA ASP A 136 -9.95 -3.05 -10.62
C ASP A 136 -11.32 -2.37 -10.42
N GLU A 137 -12.23 -3.00 -9.67
CA GLU A 137 -13.53 -2.43 -9.30
C GLU A 137 -13.37 -1.14 -8.48
N PHE A 138 -12.41 -1.09 -7.56
CA PHE A 138 -12.11 0.11 -6.80
C PHE A 138 -11.68 1.24 -7.72
N LEU A 139 -10.71 0.98 -8.59
CA LEU A 139 -10.20 1.98 -9.52
C LEU A 139 -11.29 2.48 -10.48
N ALA A 140 -12.11 1.56 -11.01
CA ALA A 140 -13.25 1.89 -11.86
C ALA A 140 -14.29 2.78 -11.15
N GLN A 141 -14.51 2.53 -9.86
CA GLN A 141 -15.40 3.32 -9.02
C GLN A 141 -14.83 4.73 -8.80
N ILE A 142 -13.63 4.85 -8.23
CA ILE A 142 -13.06 6.16 -7.84
C ILE A 142 -12.63 7.03 -9.03
N LYS A 143 -12.43 6.45 -10.22
CA LYS A 143 -12.13 7.24 -11.43
C LYS A 143 -13.30 8.14 -11.86
N ASN A 144 -14.53 7.74 -11.55
CA ASN A 144 -15.75 8.37 -12.06
C ASN A 144 -16.57 9.10 -11.00
N VAL A 145 -16.08 9.18 -9.75
CA VAL A 145 -16.81 9.88 -8.69
C VAL A 145 -16.84 11.39 -8.91
N ASP A 146 -17.99 11.98 -8.62
CA ASP A 146 -18.14 13.42 -8.44
C ASP A 146 -17.82 13.81 -6.98
N ASP A 147 -17.85 15.11 -6.68
CA ASP A 147 -17.50 15.63 -5.35
C ASP A 147 -18.44 15.08 -4.26
N ILE A 148 -19.72 14.88 -4.59
CA ILE A 148 -20.73 14.34 -3.65
C ILE A 148 -20.41 12.89 -3.31
N SER A 149 -20.14 12.07 -4.34
CA SER A 149 -19.80 10.66 -4.16
C SER A 149 -18.45 10.50 -3.45
N SER A 150 -17.47 11.35 -3.77
CA SER A 150 -16.17 11.39 -3.09
C SER A 150 -16.35 11.67 -1.60
N ARG A 151 -17.15 12.68 -1.25
CA ARG A 151 -17.47 12.99 0.15
C ARG A 151 -18.17 11.83 0.85
N SER A 152 -19.09 11.14 0.17
CA SER A 152 -19.77 9.97 0.73
C SER A 152 -18.81 8.81 1.02
N ILE A 153 -17.84 8.56 0.13
CA ILE A 153 -16.77 7.57 0.36
C ILE A 153 -15.91 7.99 1.55
N ALA A 154 -15.51 9.26 1.63
CA ALA A 154 -14.72 9.80 2.73
C ALA A 154 -15.44 9.70 4.09
N GLU A 155 -16.75 9.93 4.13
CA GLU A 155 -17.59 9.75 5.31
C GLU A 155 -17.65 8.29 5.77
N LYS A 156 -17.86 7.36 4.83
CA LYS A 156 -17.84 5.91 5.12
C LYS A 156 -16.47 5.47 5.64
N TRP A 157 -15.40 5.95 5.01
CA TRP A 157 -14.04 5.60 5.41
C TRP A 157 -13.70 6.15 6.80
N ALA A 158 -14.01 7.42 7.06
CA ALA A 158 -13.83 8.04 8.38
C ALA A 158 -14.59 7.27 9.48
N ALA A 159 -15.82 6.84 9.20
CA ALA A 159 -16.60 6.02 10.12
C ALA A 159 -15.95 4.65 10.39
N ARG A 160 -15.42 3.97 9.36
CA ARG A 160 -14.69 2.69 9.54
C ARG A 160 -13.42 2.87 10.36
N MET A 161 -12.63 3.90 10.07
CA MET A 161 -11.39 4.22 10.80
C MET A 161 -11.61 4.71 12.23
N SER A 162 -12.84 5.10 12.57
CA SER A 162 -13.22 5.53 13.93
C SER A 162 -13.78 4.39 14.79
N THR A 163 -13.74 3.15 14.30
CA THR A 163 -14.14 1.98 15.09
C THR A 163 -13.06 1.62 16.13
N PRO A 164 -13.42 0.86 17.19
CA PRO A 164 -12.46 0.48 18.23
C PRO A 164 -11.23 -0.29 17.72
N GLU A 165 -11.37 -1.02 16.61
CA GLU A 165 -10.27 -1.74 15.95
C GLU A 165 -9.08 -0.85 15.61
N PHE A 166 -9.35 0.41 15.22
CA PHE A 166 -8.31 1.36 14.80
C PHE A 166 -8.00 2.42 15.84
N THR A 167 -8.92 2.70 16.76
CA THR A 167 -8.78 3.81 17.73
C THR A 167 -8.46 3.37 19.15
N HIS A 168 -8.59 2.07 19.47
CA HIS A 168 -8.39 1.56 20.83
C HIS A 168 -7.23 0.56 20.92
N SER A 169 -6.66 0.43 22.11
CA SER A 169 -5.67 -0.57 22.45
C SER A 169 -6.30 -1.95 22.57
N VAL A 170 -5.47 -3.00 22.67
CA VAL A 170 -5.92 -4.37 22.93
C VAL A 170 -6.71 -4.52 24.24
N ASN A 171 -6.56 -3.58 25.18
CA ASN A 171 -7.31 -3.56 26.44
C ASN A 171 -8.60 -2.72 26.36
N GLY A 172 -8.92 -2.16 25.20
CA GLY A 172 -10.09 -1.30 24.99
C GLY A 172 -9.90 0.13 25.50
N GLU A 173 -8.66 0.58 25.73
CA GLU A 173 -8.38 1.98 26.06
C GLU A 173 -8.24 2.79 24.77
N ARG A 174 -8.90 3.94 24.67
CA ARG A 174 -8.83 4.79 23.49
C ARG A 174 -7.44 5.42 23.36
N LEU A 175 -6.79 5.23 22.22
CA LEU A 175 -5.44 5.71 21.90
C LEU A 175 -5.46 6.92 20.97
N TYR A 176 -6.42 6.97 20.03
CA TYR A 176 -6.46 7.99 18.98
C TYR A 176 -7.84 8.66 18.90
N ASN A 177 -7.84 9.86 18.31
CA ASN A 177 -9.06 10.56 17.95
C ASN A 177 -9.73 9.87 16.76
N ASP A 178 -11.03 10.12 16.61
CA ASP A 178 -11.78 9.68 15.44
C ASP A 178 -11.29 10.42 14.19
N TRP A 179 -11.31 9.72 13.07
CA TRP A 179 -11.06 10.32 11.77
C TRP A 179 -12.25 11.18 11.40
N ASN A 180 -11.99 12.39 10.90
CA ASN A 180 -13.04 13.24 10.35
C ASN A 180 -13.06 13.16 8.81
N VAL A 181 -14.10 13.74 8.21
CA VAL A 181 -14.32 13.69 6.75
C VAL A 181 -13.27 14.54 6.02
N GLU A 182 -12.82 15.63 6.64
CA GLU A 182 -11.81 16.50 6.07
C GLU A 182 -10.45 15.78 5.97
N ASP A 183 -10.03 15.07 7.01
CA ASP A 183 -8.80 14.26 7.03
C ASP A 183 -8.83 13.17 5.95
N THR A 184 -9.97 12.48 5.79
CA THR A 184 -10.10 11.44 4.75
C THR A 184 -10.17 12.03 3.35
N MET A 185 -10.78 13.20 3.17
CA MET A 185 -10.81 13.90 1.88
C MET A 185 -9.42 14.37 1.43
N GLU A 186 -8.57 14.81 2.37
CA GLU A 186 -7.17 15.19 2.06
C GLU A 186 -6.37 14.03 1.45
N ILE A 187 -6.70 12.80 1.81
CA ILE A 187 -6.06 11.59 1.27
C ILE A 187 -6.80 11.04 0.04
N LEU A 188 -8.14 11.06 0.06
CA LEU A 188 -8.95 10.52 -1.03
C LEU A 188 -8.81 11.34 -2.30
N GLN A 189 -8.77 12.67 -2.21
CA GLN A 189 -8.76 13.53 -3.39
C GLN A 189 -7.54 13.28 -4.29
N PRO A 190 -6.30 13.21 -3.78
CA PRO A 190 -5.14 12.80 -4.59
C PRO A 190 -5.31 11.44 -5.28
N LEU A 191 -5.95 10.47 -4.62
CA LEU A 191 -6.18 9.15 -5.21
C LEU A 191 -7.22 9.19 -6.33
N VAL A 192 -8.27 9.99 -6.18
CA VAL A 192 -9.26 10.25 -7.24
C VAL A 192 -8.60 10.95 -8.42
N ASP A 193 -7.77 11.96 -8.16
CA ASP A 193 -7.07 12.70 -9.22
C ASP A 193 -6.04 11.83 -9.94
N LEU A 194 -5.38 10.92 -9.22
CA LEU A 194 -4.53 9.89 -9.80
C LEU A 194 -5.36 8.91 -10.64
N ALA A 195 -6.47 8.38 -10.12
CA ALA A 195 -7.34 7.45 -10.84
C ALA A 195 -7.88 8.02 -12.15
N LYS A 196 -8.17 9.33 -12.20
CA LYS A 196 -8.59 10.02 -13.44
C LYS A 196 -7.52 10.03 -14.54
N GLN A 197 -6.25 9.84 -14.20
CA GLN A 197 -5.14 9.75 -15.16
C GLN A 197 -4.96 8.36 -15.76
N GLN A 198 -5.68 7.35 -15.27
CA GLN A 198 -5.58 5.96 -15.72
C GLN A 198 -5.91 5.83 -17.22
N THR A 199 -5.01 5.20 -17.96
CA THR A 199 -5.25 4.73 -19.34
C THR A 199 -5.64 3.25 -19.38
N ASP A 200 -6.12 2.79 -20.54
CA ASP A 200 -6.51 1.38 -20.74
C ASP A 200 -5.34 0.44 -20.41
N GLY A 201 -5.64 -0.66 -19.71
CA GLY A 201 -4.65 -1.66 -19.28
C GLY A 201 -3.92 -1.36 -17.97
N GLN A 202 -3.99 -0.12 -17.46
CA GLN A 202 -3.34 0.22 -16.20
C GLN A 202 -4.17 -0.19 -14.97
N SER A 203 -3.48 -0.65 -13.93
CA SER A 203 -4.01 -0.81 -12.58
C SER A 203 -3.32 0.18 -11.64
N MET A 204 -3.92 0.39 -10.46
CA MET A 204 -3.32 1.18 -9.39
C MET A 204 -2.58 0.26 -8.42
N PHE A 205 -1.39 0.68 -8.03
CA PHE A 205 -0.52 -0.04 -7.12
C PHE A 205 -0.12 0.84 -5.94
N LEU A 206 0.11 0.21 -4.80
CA LEU A 206 0.68 0.81 -3.60
C LEU A 206 2.08 0.23 -3.38
N LEU A 207 3.12 1.04 -3.59
CA LEU A 207 4.47 0.75 -3.13
C LEU A 207 4.59 1.17 -1.67
N MET A 208 4.98 0.24 -0.79
CA MET A 208 5.32 0.52 0.60
C MET A 208 6.81 0.27 0.83
N GLU A 209 7.47 1.19 1.50
CA GLU A 209 8.88 1.08 1.90
C GLU A 209 9.01 1.50 3.38
N ALA A 210 9.62 0.64 4.20
CA ALA A 210 9.78 0.86 5.63
C ALA A 210 11.25 0.98 6.04
#